data_AF-A0A2G9G1Y5-F1
#
_entry.id   AF-A0A2G9G1Y5-F1
#
_cell.length_a   1.000
_cell.length_b   1.000
_cell.length_c   1.000
_cell.angle_alpha   90.00
_cell.angle_beta   90.00
_cell.angle_gamma   90.00
#
_symmetry.space_group_name_H-M   'P 1'
#
loop_
_entity.id
_entity.type
_entity.pdbx_description
1 polymer ?
#
loop_
_entity_poly.entity_id
_entity_poly.type
_entity_poly.pdbx_seq_one_letter_code
_entity_poly.pdbx_strand_id
1 'polypeptide(L)'
;MCAIIYDIEIPSSISATKMFKALVLDANTLLPKIMPQAVKNVEILEGDGGVGTVKLNIHFGEGSQFKSIKHCVYALDNENLTHSYKDGGCICKNRSIYHTKDGLEISEEKIKEGKEKAMAMFKAIEAYLQAN
;
A
#
# COMPACT_ATOMS: atom_id res chain seq x y z
N MET A 1 22.66 3.30 -0.83
CA MET A 1 21.19 3.33 -0.86
C MET A 1 20.66 3.49 0.55
N CYS A 2 19.87 4.53 0.81
CA CYS A 2 19.18 4.68 2.09
C CYS A 2 17.73 4.18 1.91
N ALA A 3 17.25 3.39 2.87
CA ALA A 3 15.89 2.87 2.87
C ALA A 3 15.14 3.45 4.08
N ILE A 4 14.01 4.09 3.82
CA ILE A 4 13.11 4.55 4.89
C ILE A 4 12.13 3.43 5.16
N ILE A 5 12.04 2.99 6.42
CA ILE A 5 11.04 2.03 6.86
C ILE A 5 10.12 2.74 7.83
N TYR A 6 8.81 2.66 7.58
CA TYR A 6 7.82 3.04 8.58
C TYR A 6 6.63 2.10 8.52
N ASP A 7 5.99 1.95 9.68
CA ASP A 7 4.79 1.16 9.88
C ASP A 7 3.57 2.10 10.01
N ILE A 8 2.46 1.76 9.36
CA ILE A 8 1.18 2.45 9.49
C ILE A 8 0.08 1.45 9.79
N GLU A 9 -0.86 1.87 10.62
CA GLU A 9 -2.10 1.14 10.87
C GLU A 9 -3.27 1.97 10.33
N ILE A 10 -4.04 1.41 9.41
CA ILE A 10 -5.18 2.09 8.79
C ILE A 10 -6.43 1.25 9.05
N PRO A 11 -7.42 1.78 9.79
CA PRO A 11 -8.72 1.14 9.91
C PRO A 11 -9.49 1.26 8.59
N SER A 12 -10.17 0.19 8.20
CA SER A 12 -11.05 0.13 7.04
C SER A 12 -12.38 -0.50 7.41
N SER A 13 -13.43 0.00 6.77
CA SER A 13 -14.78 -0.60 6.81
C SER A 13 -14.90 -1.87 5.97
N ILE A 14 -13.91 -2.14 5.11
CA ILE A 14 -13.88 -3.32 4.24
C ILE A 14 -13.29 -4.51 5.01
N SER A 15 -13.88 -5.70 4.83
CA SER A 15 -13.37 -6.94 5.42
C SER A 15 -11.91 -7.23 5.04
N ALA A 16 -11.13 -7.84 5.94
CA ALA A 16 -9.74 -8.18 5.65
C ALA A 16 -9.59 -9.04 4.40
N THR A 17 -10.52 -9.97 4.13
CA THR A 17 -10.45 -10.85 2.96
C THR A 17 -10.51 -10.08 1.65
N LYS A 18 -11.47 -9.14 1.52
CA LYS A 18 -11.58 -8.28 0.33
C LYS A 18 -10.37 -7.37 0.20
N MET A 19 -9.93 -6.77 1.32
CA MET A 19 -8.82 -5.85 1.33
C MET A 19 -7.49 -6.55 1.01
N PHE A 20 -7.27 -7.77 1.53
CA PHE A 20 -6.12 -8.60 1.19
C PHE A 20 -6.06 -8.90 -0.30
N LYS A 21 -7.17 -9.37 -0.85
CA LYS A 21 -7.26 -9.70 -2.26
C LYS A 21 -6.92 -8.48 -3.11
N ALA A 22 -7.46 -7.30 -2.80
CA ALA A 22 -7.21 -6.10 -3.59
C ALA A 22 -5.80 -5.51 -3.41
N LEU A 23 -5.29 -5.46 -2.18
CA LEU A 23 -3.98 -4.87 -1.86
C LEU A 23 -2.80 -5.78 -2.16
N VAL A 24 -3.03 -7.09 -2.29
CA VAL A 24 -1.95 -8.07 -2.41
C VAL A 24 -2.06 -8.88 -3.70
N LEU A 25 -3.20 -9.54 -3.91
CA LEU A 25 -3.36 -10.46 -5.03
C LEU A 25 -3.64 -9.74 -6.36
N ASP A 26 -4.51 -8.73 -6.31
CA ASP A 26 -5.00 -8.01 -7.49
C ASP A 26 -4.33 -6.64 -7.67
N ALA A 27 -3.41 -6.25 -6.78
CA ALA A 27 -2.82 -4.91 -6.75
C ALA A 27 -2.14 -4.51 -8.06
N ASN A 28 -1.53 -5.47 -8.76
CA ASN A 28 -0.90 -5.25 -10.06
C ASN A 28 -1.87 -4.96 -11.20
N THR A 29 -3.13 -5.34 -11.05
CA THR A 29 -4.19 -5.04 -12.02
C THR A 29 -5.01 -3.83 -11.59
N LEU A 30 -5.29 -3.70 -10.29
CA LEU A 30 -6.13 -2.64 -9.74
C LEU A 30 -5.42 -1.30 -9.69
N LEU A 31 -4.17 -1.23 -9.20
CA LEU A 31 -3.50 0.06 -9.00
C LEU A 31 -3.26 0.82 -10.32
N PRO A 32 -2.78 0.20 -11.41
CA PRO A 32 -2.67 0.90 -12.69
C PRO A 32 -4.03 1.34 -13.25
N LYS A 33 -5.12 0.62 -12.94
CA LYS A 33 -6.48 0.98 -13.37
C LYS A 33 -7.07 2.13 -12.56
N ILE A 34 -6.87 2.14 -11.25
CA ILE A 34 -7.43 3.14 -10.33
C ILE A 34 -6.59 4.43 -10.36
N MET A 35 -5.26 4.31 -10.48
CA MET A 35 -4.32 5.44 -10.43
C MET A 35 -3.33 5.44 -11.62
N PRO A 36 -3.82 5.48 -12.88
CA PRO A 36 -2.97 5.35 -14.08
C PRO A 36 -1.93 6.47 -14.22
N GLN A 37 -2.21 7.66 -13.66
CA GLN A 37 -1.31 8.81 -13.71
C GLN A 37 -0.14 8.71 -12.71
N ALA A 38 -0.30 7.89 -11.66
CA ALA A 38 0.67 7.81 -10.56
C ALA A 38 1.44 6.48 -10.57
N VAL A 39 0.80 5.38 -10.97
CA VAL A 39 1.35 4.02 -10.94
C VAL A 39 1.57 3.54 -12.37
N LYS A 40 2.83 3.37 -12.75
CA LYS A 40 3.21 2.87 -14.09
C LYS A 40 3.19 1.35 -14.14
N ASN A 41 3.70 0.71 -13.09
CA ASN A 41 3.72 -0.74 -12.96
C ASN A 41 3.77 -1.14 -11.48
N VAL A 42 3.28 -2.34 -11.17
CA VAL A 42 3.41 -2.97 -9.86
C VAL A 42 3.91 -4.39 -10.07
N GLU A 43 5.05 -4.69 -9.47
CA GLU A 43 5.66 -6.02 -9.54
C GLU A 43 5.56 -6.70 -8.18
N ILE A 44 5.12 -7.95 -8.17
CA ILE A 44 5.16 -8.80 -6.99
C ILE A 44 6.57 -9.39 -6.92
N LEU A 45 7.40 -8.93 -5.98
CA LEU A 45 8.82 -9.33 -5.93
C LEU A 45 9.00 -10.71 -5.29
N GLU A 46 8.37 -10.92 -4.14
CA GLU A 46 8.49 -12.12 -3.31
C GLU A 46 7.18 -12.27 -2.53
N GLY A 47 6.78 -13.52 -2.26
CA GLY A 47 5.63 -13.87 -1.42
C GLY A 47 4.78 -14.98 -2.04
N ASP A 48 4.26 -15.85 -1.18
CA ASP A 48 3.34 -16.94 -1.53
C ASP A 48 1.88 -16.47 -1.71
N GLY A 49 1.65 -15.15 -1.70
CA GLY A 49 0.32 -14.58 -1.66
C GLY A 49 -0.31 -14.62 -0.28
N GLY A 50 0.50 -14.74 0.80
CA GLY A 50 0.09 -14.63 2.20
C GLY A 50 0.36 -13.25 2.82
N VAL A 51 -0.24 -12.99 3.99
CA VAL A 51 0.01 -11.78 4.78
C VAL A 51 1.46 -11.80 5.30
N GLY A 52 2.20 -10.70 5.12
CA GLY A 52 3.60 -10.57 5.58
C GLY A 52 4.66 -11.10 4.63
N THR A 53 4.27 -11.81 3.56
CA THR A 53 5.22 -12.37 2.60
C THR A 53 5.32 -11.54 1.33
N VAL A 54 4.25 -10.80 0.96
CA VAL A 54 4.17 -10.10 -0.32
C VAL A 54 4.80 -8.70 -0.30
N LYS A 55 5.86 -8.54 -1.09
CA LYS A 55 6.49 -7.23 -1.38
C LYS A 55 6.05 -6.75 -2.75
N LEU A 56 5.28 -5.68 -2.78
CA LEU A 56 4.89 -5.00 -4.02
C LEU A 56 5.88 -3.89 -4.33
N ASN A 57 6.52 -3.97 -5.49
CA ASN A 57 7.38 -2.91 -6.02
C ASN A 57 6.56 -2.02 -6.95
N ILE A 58 6.27 -0.81 -6.50
CA ILE A 58 5.47 0.15 -7.25
C ILE A 58 6.43 1.12 -7.95
N HIS A 59 6.37 1.12 -9.28
CA HIS A 59 7.13 2.04 -10.13
C HIS A 59 6.29 3.30 -10.40
N PHE A 60 6.80 4.43 -9.98
CA PHE A 60 6.17 5.74 -10.20
C PHE A 60 6.61 6.34 -11.54
N GLY A 61 5.76 7.20 -12.11
CA GLY A 61 6.07 7.96 -13.33
C GLY A 61 7.23 8.96 -13.16
N GLU A 62 7.71 9.53 -14.27
CA GLU A 62 8.92 10.38 -14.33
C GLU A 62 8.87 11.64 -13.45
N GLY A 63 7.68 12.10 -13.07
CA GLY A 63 7.49 13.21 -12.11
C GLY A 63 7.74 12.86 -10.64
N SER A 64 8.03 11.60 -10.29
CA SER A 64 8.28 11.20 -8.90
C SER A 64 9.76 11.28 -8.52
N GLN A 65 10.03 11.84 -7.34
CA GLN A 65 11.35 11.84 -6.71
C GLN A 65 11.75 10.44 -6.19
N PHE A 66 10.79 9.52 -6.04
CA PHE A 66 11.03 8.14 -5.66
C PHE A 66 11.22 7.25 -6.89
N LYS A 67 12.23 6.39 -6.87
CA LYS A 67 12.47 5.42 -7.95
C LYS A 67 11.44 4.28 -7.89
N SER A 68 11.22 3.75 -6.70
CA SER A 68 10.18 2.79 -6.42
C SER A 68 9.84 2.76 -4.93
N ILE A 69 8.69 2.16 -4.60
CA ILE A 69 8.31 1.85 -3.22
C ILE A 69 8.14 0.34 -3.13
N LYS A 70 8.73 -0.27 -2.09
CA LYS A 70 8.39 -1.63 -1.68
C LYS A 70 7.33 -1.55 -0.60
N HIS A 71 6.10 -1.92 -0.94
CA HIS A 71 4.97 -1.97 -0.03
C HIS A 71 4.80 -3.41 0.48
N CYS A 72 4.69 -3.59 1.79
CA CYS A 72 4.49 -4.89 2.43
C CYS A 72 3.30 -4.82 3.38
N VAL A 73 2.23 -5.56 3.08
CA VAL A 73 1.10 -5.74 3.99
C VAL A 73 1.47 -6.89 4.93
N TYR A 74 1.73 -6.59 6.20
CA TYR A 74 2.24 -7.60 7.15
C TYR A 74 1.24 -8.06 8.19
N ALA A 75 0.13 -7.35 8.38
CA ALA A 75 -0.99 -7.88 9.14
C ALA A 75 -2.32 -7.33 8.60
N LEU A 76 -3.35 -8.17 8.62
CA LEU A 76 -4.74 -7.81 8.45
C LEU A 76 -5.53 -8.43 9.58
N ASP A 77 -6.12 -7.59 10.41
CA ASP A 77 -6.84 -8.02 11.61
C ASP A 77 -8.33 -7.64 11.48
N ASN A 78 -9.21 -8.64 11.59
CA ASN A 78 -10.68 -8.45 11.57
C ASN A 78 -11.26 -8.21 12.97
N GLU A 79 -10.55 -8.56 14.03
CA GLU A 79 -11.10 -8.63 15.40
C GLU A 79 -11.35 -7.24 15.99
N ASN A 80 -10.53 -6.26 15.61
CA ASN A 80 -10.61 -4.92 16.17
C ASN A 80 -11.76 -4.05 15.64
N LEU A 81 -12.36 -4.37 14.50
CA LEU A 81 -13.39 -3.52 13.85
C LEU A 81 -14.71 -4.25 13.54
N THR A 82 -14.83 -5.53 13.88
CA THR A 82 -16.03 -6.34 13.60
C THR A 82 -17.28 -5.80 14.30
N HIS A 83 -17.12 -5.10 15.43
CA HIS A 83 -18.23 -4.52 16.19
C HIS A 83 -18.66 -3.14 15.67
N SER A 84 -17.80 -2.46 14.90
CA SER A 84 -18.02 -1.08 14.44
C SER A 84 -18.61 -0.99 13.04
N TYR A 85 -18.45 -2.02 12.21
CA TYR A 85 -18.93 -2.04 10.82
C TYR A 85 -19.82 -3.26 10.56
N LYS A 86 -21.02 -3.02 10.00
CA LYS A 86 -22.03 -4.06 9.73
C LYS A 86 -21.52 -5.20 8.84
N ASP A 87 -20.55 -4.94 7.97
CA ASP A 87 -19.98 -5.90 7.02
C ASP A 87 -18.61 -6.47 7.46
N GLY A 88 -18.18 -6.20 8.70
CA GLY A 88 -16.87 -6.57 9.22
C GLY A 88 -15.75 -5.69 8.65
N GLY A 89 -15.18 -4.81 9.49
CA GLY A 89 -14.02 -4.00 9.13
C GLY A 89 -12.69 -4.69 9.44
N CYS A 90 -11.58 -4.13 8.96
CA CYS A 90 -10.24 -4.59 9.30
C CYS A 90 -9.26 -3.47 9.62
N ILE A 91 -8.26 -3.75 10.45
CA ILE A 91 -7.07 -2.90 10.60
C ILE A 91 -5.99 -3.43 9.66
N CYS A 92 -5.58 -2.59 8.70
CA CYS A 92 -4.46 -2.86 7.82
C CYS A 92 -3.17 -2.35 8.43
N LYS A 93 -2.25 -3.26 8.74
CA LYS A 93 -0.89 -2.90 9.14
C LYS A 93 0.06 -3.05 7.96
N ASN A 94 0.66 -1.93 7.58
CA ASN A 94 1.52 -1.85 6.41
C ASN A 94 2.90 -1.33 6.77
N ARG A 95 3.92 -1.99 6.22
CA ARG A 95 5.29 -1.54 6.23
C ARG A 95 5.66 -1.07 4.84
N SER A 96 5.98 0.21 4.71
CA SER A 96 6.44 0.78 3.44
C SER A 96 7.94 1.07 3.51
N ILE A 97 8.67 0.54 2.52
CA ILE A 97 10.12 0.69 2.38
C ILE A 97 10.39 1.55 1.14
N TYR A 98 10.93 2.75 1.34
CA TYR A 98 11.18 3.72 0.28
C TYR A 98 12.62 3.64 -0.19
N HIS A 99 12.81 3.49 -1.50
CA HIS A 99 14.13 3.59 -2.11
C HIS A 99 14.23 4.94 -2.86
N THR A 100 15.09 5.82 -2.34
CA THR A 100 15.39 7.10 -3.00
C THR A 100 16.35 6.90 -4.18
N LYS A 101 16.34 7.84 -5.13
CA LYS A 101 17.39 7.90 -6.16
C LYS A 101 18.73 8.26 -5.49
N ASP A 102 19.84 7.77 -6.03
CA ASP A 102 21.16 7.98 -5.45
C ASP A 102 21.49 9.47 -5.27
N GLY A 103 22.09 9.84 -4.14
CA GLY A 103 22.46 11.21 -3.80
C GLY A 103 21.36 12.07 -3.16
N LEU A 104 20.14 11.55 -2.99
CA LEU A 104 19.09 12.26 -2.25
C LEU A 104 19.15 11.95 -0.75
N GLU A 105 19.48 12.96 0.05
CA GLU A 105 19.20 12.94 1.50
C GLU A 105 17.69 12.82 1.76
N ILE A 106 17.36 12.05 2.79
CA ILE A 106 15.98 11.85 3.24
C ILE A 106 15.67 12.93 4.27
N SER A 107 14.82 13.88 3.88
CA SER A 107 14.23 14.85 4.80
C SER A 107 12.93 14.31 5.40
N GLU A 108 12.51 14.89 6.53
CA GLU A 108 11.19 14.62 7.12
C GLU A 108 10.04 14.88 6.14
N GLU A 109 10.19 15.89 5.28
CA GLU A 109 9.23 16.22 4.23
C GLU A 109 9.05 15.06 3.24
N LYS A 110 10.14 14.41 2.83
CA LYS A 110 10.07 13.22 1.96
C LYS A 110 9.43 12.02 2.66
N ILE A 111 9.64 11.86 3.97
CA ILE A 111 8.95 10.83 4.76
C ILE A 111 7.45 11.10 4.75
N LYS A 112 7.04 12.35 4.92
CA LYS A 112 5.63 12.77 4.90
C LYS A 112 4.99 12.53 3.53
N GLU A 113 5.66 12.91 2.45
CA GLU A 113 5.18 12.63 1.08
C GLU A 113 5.00 11.13 0.83
N GLY A 114 5.93 10.30 1.31
CA GLY A 114 5.79 8.85 1.22
C GLY A 114 4.53 8.36 1.92
N LYS A 115 4.31 8.80 3.17
CA LYS A 115 3.10 8.47 3.95
C LYS A 115 1.82 8.87 3.24
N GLU A 116 1.77 10.08 2.68
CA GLU A 116 0.61 10.58 1.93
C GLU A 116 0.34 9.73 0.68
N LYS A 117 1.39 9.35 -0.07
CA LYS A 117 1.25 8.46 -1.24
C LYS A 117 0.74 7.08 -0.86
N ALA A 118 1.28 6.47 0.19
CA ALA A 118 0.81 5.17 0.69
C ALA A 118 -0.66 5.21 1.13
N MET A 119 -1.03 6.27 1.86
CA MET A 119 -2.42 6.50 2.28
C MET A 119 -3.34 6.72 1.08
N ALA A 120 -2.91 7.49 0.07
CA ALA A 120 -3.69 7.73 -1.13
C ALA A 120 -3.96 6.44 -1.92
N MET A 121 -2.95 5.58 -2.09
CA MET A 121 -3.13 4.27 -2.73
C MET A 121 -4.11 3.37 -1.96
N PHE A 122 -3.98 3.34 -0.63
CA PHE A 122 -4.90 2.60 0.22
C PHE A 122 -6.35 3.08 0.06
N LYS A 123 -6.57 4.39 0.15
CA LYS A 123 -7.89 5.00 0.04
C LYS A 123 -8.49 4.84 -1.35
N ALA A 124 -7.68 4.84 -2.39
CA ALA A 124 -8.14 4.60 -3.76
C ALA A 124 -8.67 3.16 -3.94
N ILE A 125 -7.99 2.17 -3.37
CA ILE A 125 -8.47 0.78 -3.37
C ILE A 125 -9.70 0.62 -2.49
N GLU A 126 -9.71 1.20 -1.28
CA GLU A 126 -10.88 1.18 -0.40
C GLU A 126 -12.12 1.75 -1.10
N ALA A 127 -12.01 2.93 -1.72
CA ALA A 127 -13.10 3.55 -2.46
C ALA A 127 -13.58 2.69 -3.64
N TYR A 128 -12.66 2.03 -4.36
CA TYR A 128 -13.02 1.11 -5.44
C TYR A 128 -13.83 -0.09 -4.91
N LEU A 129 -13.42 -0.68 -3.79
CA LEU A 129 -14.12 -1.81 -3.15
C LEU A 129 -15.44 -1.42 -2.47
N GLN A 130 -15.60 -0.15 -2.10
CA GLN A 130 -16.88 0.36 -1.60
C GLN A 130 -17.88 0.57 -2.74
N ALA A 131 -17.39 0.88 -3.95
CA ALA A 131 -18.22 1.14 -5.11
C ALA A 131 -18.58 -0.12 -5.93
N ASN A 132 -17.92 -1.27 -5.68
CA ASN A 132 -18.07 -2.52 -6.44
C ASN A 132 -18.12 -3.75 -5.52
#